data_AF-A0A2U2HEW0-F1
#
_entry.id   AF-A0A2U2HEW0-F1
#
_cell.length_a   1.000
_cell.length_b   1.000
_cell.length_c   1.000
_cell.angle_alpha   90.00
_cell.angle_beta   90.00
_cell.angle_gamma   90.00
#
_symmetry.space_group_name_H-M   'P 1'
#
loop_
_entity.id
_entity.type
_entity.pdbx_description
1 polymer ?
#
loop_
_entity_poly.entity_id
_entity_poly.type
_entity_poly.pdbx_seq_one_letter_code
_entity_poly.pdbx_strand_id
1 'polypeptide(L)'
;MLIWGQRKVYRKKGYVADFCLNCRGIDAHKIDRVGLAFHLYYFTFTEGALRYHRRTCATCKTVSETDVDVYSGFHPTPAPLDVLLENTYPDLNEVVATRLSLELKVLHTPGQLTAQERQAVLFDAFLALSPKVERHYESIRFDLVTILSIVSSIVLLMFVPDTARLIAPDYEGEIMIGAIAVVALFICFQLYRSGGRFMQKKIIPQVADAIRPLRPGDDELRFILETLKQHKHKMGSKLKMKELIAQL
;
A
#
# COMPACT_ATOMS: atom_id res chain seq x y z
N MET A 1 27.91 -19.28 2.00
CA MET A 1 26.64 -19.23 1.24
C MET A 1 26.53 -17.85 0.61
N LEU A 2 26.80 -17.71 -0.70
CA LEU A 2 26.65 -16.44 -1.41
C LEU A 2 25.16 -16.16 -1.62
N ILE A 3 24.64 -15.05 -1.07
CA ILE A 3 23.26 -14.61 -1.33
C ILE A 3 23.32 -13.69 -2.55
N TRP A 4 22.90 -14.20 -3.71
CA TRP A 4 22.76 -13.42 -4.94
C TRP A 4 21.29 -13.07 -5.15
N GLY A 5 20.99 -11.79 -5.41
CA GLY A 5 19.61 -11.35 -5.63
C GLY A 5 19.51 -9.98 -6.29
N GLN A 6 18.34 -9.68 -6.81
CA GLN A 6 18.01 -8.37 -7.39
C GLN A 6 17.22 -7.54 -6.39
N ARG A 7 17.63 -6.30 -6.16
CA ARG A 7 16.94 -5.34 -5.31
C ARG A 7 16.42 -4.18 -6.16
N LYS A 8 15.17 -3.77 -5.91
CA LYS A 8 14.63 -2.53 -6.51
C LYS A 8 15.38 -1.33 -5.92
N VAL A 9 15.98 -0.53 -6.78
CA VAL A 9 16.62 0.74 -6.44
C VAL A 9 15.75 1.87 -6.96
N TYR A 10 15.55 2.88 -6.12
CA TYR A 10 14.71 4.03 -6.42
C TYR A 10 15.60 5.26 -6.54
N ARG A 11 15.55 5.95 -7.68
CA ARG A 11 16.25 7.22 -7.88
C ARG A 11 15.24 8.30 -8.20
N LYS A 12 15.23 9.36 -7.40
CA LYS A 12 14.38 10.52 -7.64
C LYS A 12 14.72 11.15 -9.00
N LYS A 13 13.69 11.41 -9.81
CA LYS A 13 13.80 12.16 -11.07
C LYS A 13 13.37 13.62 -10.86
N GLY A 14 12.28 13.85 -10.15
CA GLY A 14 11.78 15.20 -9.88
C GLY A 14 10.33 15.17 -9.42
N TYR A 15 9.64 16.29 -9.64
CA TYR A 15 8.23 16.48 -9.35
C TYR A 15 7.50 16.98 -10.60
N VAL A 16 6.24 16.59 -10.74
CA VAL A 16 5.36 16.96 -11.86
C VAL A 16 3.94 17.21 -11.34
N ALA A 17 3.11 17.89 -12.13
CA ALA A 17 1.67 17.93 -11.92
C ALA A 17 1.02 16.75 -12.66
N ASP A 18 0.07 16.08 -12.02
CA ASP A 18 -0.65 14.96 -12.63
C ASP A 18 -1.98 14.69 -11.91
N PHE A 19 -2.87 13.92 -12.53
CA PHE A 19 -4.15 13.54 -11.95
C PHE A 19 -4.02 12.34 -11.00
N CYS A 20 -4.57 12.47 -9.80
CA CYS A 20 -4.62 11.42 -8.79
C CYS A 20 -6.04 10.86 -8.63
N LEU A 21 -6.22 9.56 -8.95
CA LEU A 21 -7.51 8.85 -8.79
C LEU A 21 -8.01 8.82 -7.34
N ASN A 22 -7.11 8.83 -6.36
CA ASN A 22 -7.49 8.79 -4.95
C ASN A 22 -7.82 10.17 -4.38
N CYS A 23 -7.16 11.23 -4.85
CA CYS A 23 -7.51 12.62 -4.49
C CYS A 23 -8.63 13.19 -5.38
N ARG A 24 -9.00 12.49 -6.46
CA ARG A 24 -10.01 12.89 -7.45
C ARG A 24 -9.73 14.24 -8.11
N GLY A 25 -8.46 14.55 -8.36
CA GLY A 25 -8.05 15.84 -8.90
C GLY A 25 -6.59 15.90 -9.31
N ILE A 26 -6.20 17.06 -9.86
CA ILE A 26 -4.81 17.37 -10.22
C ILE A 26 -4.03 17.70 -8.95
N ASP A 27 -2.85 17.11 -8.80
CA ASP A 27 -1.99 17.26 -7.64
C ASP A 27 -0.52 17.12 -8.02
N ALA A 28 0.37 17.55 -7.12
CA ALA A 28 1.81 17.35 -7.27
C ALA A 28 2.16 15.87 -7.07
N HIS A 29 3.05 15.37 -7.91
CA HIS A 29 3.53 13.99 -7.87
C HIS A 29 5.04 13.96 -7.87
N LYS A 30 5.61 13.09 -7.03
CA LYS A 30 7.04 12.76 -7.06
C LYS A 30 7.29 11.63 -8.06
N ILE A 31 8.24 11.82 -8.96
CA ILE A 31 8.67 10.81 -9.93
C ILE A 31 9.96 10.14 -9.45
N ASP A 32 9.94 8.81 -9.39
CA ASP A 32 11.13 8.00 -9.15
C ASP A 32 11.36 7.03 -10.33
N ARG A 33 12.60 6.93 -10.78
CA ARG A 33 13.08 5.82 -11.62
C ARG A 33 13.20 4.57 -10.76
N VAL A 34 12.60 3.46 -11.22
CA VAL A 34 12.73 2.15 -10.57
C VAL A 34 13.66 1.27 -11.39
N GLY A 35 14.85 0.99 -10.84
CA GLY A 35 15.83 0.07 -11.43
C GLY A 35 15.94 -1.25 -10.66
N LEU A 36 16.47 -2.29 -11.30
CA LEU A 36 16.88 -3.54 -10.65
C LEU A 36 18.40 -3.58 -10.54
N ALA A 37 18.93 -3.43 -9.33
CA ALA A 37 20.36 -3.56 -9.09
C ALA A 37 20.68 -4.94 -8.51
N PHE A 38 21.77 -5.54 -9.00
CA PHE A 38 22.36 -6.71 -8.38
C PHE A 38 23.09 -6.26 -7.10
N HIS A 39 22.90 -7.02 -6.03
CA HIS A 39 23.60 -6.78 -4.77
C HIS A 39 24.38 -8.02 -4.33
N LEU A 40 25.58 -7.77 -3.80
CA LEU A 40 26.39 -8.75 -3.07
C LEU A 40 26.58 -8.19 -1.66
N TYR A 41 26.10 -8.89 -0.63
CA TYR A 41 26.24 -8.50 0.78
C TYR A 41 25.99 -7.01 1.05
N TYR A 42 24.78 -6.52 0.72
CA TYR A 42 24.30 -5.15 0.95
C TYR A 42 24.92 -4.04 0.09
N PHE A 43 25.98 -4.30 -0.67
CA PHE A 43 26.52 -3.35 -1.65
C PHE A 43 25.79 -3.51 -2.99
N THR A 44 25.25 -2.42 -3.52
CA THR A 44 24.63 -2.37 -4.86
C THR A 44 25.68 -1.84 -5.83
N PHE A 45 26.12 -2.68 -6.77
CA PHE A 45 27.28 -2.37 -7.62
C PHE A 45 26.93 -1.56 -8.87
N THR A 46 25.65 -1.39 -9.18
CA THR A 46 25.18 -0.68 -10.39
C THR A 46 23.89 0.10 -10.13
N GLU A 47 23.60 1.10 -10.97
CA GLU A 47 22.35 1.88 -10.93
C GLU A 47 21.09 1.05 -11.30
N GLY A 48 21.29 -0.22 -11.63
CA GLY A 48 20.27 -1.17 -12.04
C GLY A 48 19.67 -0.89 -13.42
N ALA A 49 19.30 -1.96 -14.14
CA ALA A 49 18.56 -1.85 -15.39
C ALA A 49 17.20 -1.17 -15.13
N LEU A 50 16.82 -0.19 -15.95
CA LEU A 50 15.52 0.48 -15.83
C LEU A 50 14.41 -0.54 -15.98
N ARG A 51 13.43 -0.53 -15.06
CA ARG A 51 12.25 -1.39 -15.17
C ARG A 51 10.99 -0.58 -15.52
N TYR A 52 10.79 0.55 -14.86
CA TYR A 52 9.67 1.48 -15.10
C TYR A 52 9.87 2.78 -14.29
N HIS A 53 9.02 3.77 -14.52
CA HIS A 53 8.92 4.96 -13.67
C HIS A 53 7.67 4.87 -12.79
N ARG A 54 7.79 5.36 -11.56
CA ARG A 54 6.65 5.46 -10.64
C ARG A 54 6.38 6.91 -10.29
N ARG A 55 5.11 7.27 -10.19
CA ARG A 55 4.65 8.52 -9.61
C ARG A 55 4.03 8.29 -8.25
N THR A 56 4.28 9.20 -7.31
CA THR A 56 3.72 9.17 -5.95
C THR A 56 3.04 10.50 -5.67
N CYS A 57 1.74 10.48 -5.44
CA CYS A 57 0.97 11.68 -5.08
C CYS A 57 1.52 12.33 -3.81
N ALA A 58 1.69 13.65 -3.82
CA ALA A 58 2.19 14.41 -2.68
C ALA A 58 1.21 14.43 -1.51
N THR A 59 -0.10 14.41 -1.77
CA THR A 59 -1.15 14.43 -0.73
C THR A 59 -1.42 13.04 -0.16
N CYS A 60 -2.02 12.13 -0.94
CA CYS A 60 -2.49 10.83 -0.43
C CYS A 60 -1.42 9.72 -0.41
N LYS A 61 -0.23 9.98 -0.97
CA LYS A 61 0.89 9.03 -1.11
C LYS A 61 0.55 7.77 -1.92
N THR A 62 -0.51 7.80 -2.73
CA THR A 62 -0.81 6.72 -3.68
C THR A 62 0.29 6.64 -4.73
N VAL A 63 0.70 5.41 -5.04
CA VAL A 63 1.83 5.11 -5.94
C VAL A 63 1.31 4.35 -7.15
N SER A 64 1.43 4.95 -8.33
CA SER A 64 1.13 4.30 -9.60
C SER A 64 2.37 4.25 -10.50
N GLU A 65 2.35 3.34 -11.46
CA GLU A 65 3.28 3.40 -12.59
C GLU A 65 2.94 4.60 -13.47
N THR A 66 3.93 5.10 -14.20
CA THR A 66 3.75 6.19 -15.15
C THR A 66 4.71 6.07 -16.30
N ASP A 67 4.27 6.52 -17.46
CA ASP A 67 5.17 6.90 -18.53
C ASP A 67 5.77 8.26 -18.18
N VAL A 68 7.03 8.48 -18.54
CA VAL A 68 7.71 9.77 -18.38
C VAL A 68 7.65 10.61 -19.64
N ASP A 69 7.37 9.99 -20.78
CA ASP A 69 7.38 10.66 -22.09
C ASP A 69 6.16 11.59 -22.27
N VAL A 70 5.15 11.44 -21.41
CA VAL A 70 3.99 12.35 -21.33
C VAL A 70 4.31 13.71 -20.71
N TYR A 71 5.45 13.83 -20.01
CA TYR A 71 5.83 15.08 -19.35
C TYR A 71 6.84 15.85 -20.20
N SER A 72 6.61 17.16 -20.33
CA SER A 72 7.55 18.08 -21.00
C SER A 72 8.86 18.28 -20.22
N GLY A 73 8.83 18.05 -18.91
CA GLY A 73 9.99 18.24 -18.03
C GLY A 73 9.71 17.81 -16.60
N PHE A 74 10.72 17.99 -15.72
CA PHE A 74 10.63 17.68 -14.30
C PHE A 74 11.14 18.84 -13.46
N HIS A 75 10.41 19.20 -12.41
CA HIS A 75 10.91 20.16 -11.43
C HIS A 75 11.82 19.45 -10.40
N PRO A 76 13.02 19.98 -10.08
CA PRO A 76 13.98 19.28 -9.22
C PRO A 76 13.51 19.18 -7.75
N THR A 77 12.73 20.14 -7.28
CA THR A 77 12.23 20.25 -5.90
C THR A 77 10.70 20.27 -5.85
N PRO A 78 10.06 20.02 -4.69
CA PRO A 78 8.63 20.29 -4.56
C PRO A 78 8.34 21.76 -4.87
N ALA A 79 7.32 22.02 -5.67
CA ALA A 79 6.88 23.36 -6.03
C ALA A 79 5.34 23.44 -5.95
N PRO A 80 4.79 24.66 -5.89
CA PRO A 80 3.35 24.90 -6.02
C PRO A 80 2.75 24.25 -7.29
N LEU A 81 1.48 23.87 -7.22
CA LEU A 81 0.83 23.07 -8.26
C LEU A 81 0.74 23.80 -9.61
N ASP A 82 0.45 25.09 -9.59
CA ASP A 82 0.43 26.00 -10.74
C ASP A 82 1.79 26.01 -11.47
N VAL A 83 2.89 26.15 -10.71
CA VAL A 83 4.25 26.11 -11.25
C VAL A 83 4.55 24.75 -11.88
N LEU A 84 4.15 23.66 -11.23
CA LEU A 84 4.35 22.31 -11.77
C LEU A 84 3.52 22.09 -13.04
N LEU A 85 2.28 22.56 -13.08
CA LEU A 85 1.39 22.39 -14.22
C LEU A 85 1.95 23.08 -15.46
N GLU A 86 2.35 24.34 -15.33
CA GLU A 86 2.93 25.13 -16.43
C GLU A 86 4.26 24.55 -16.94
N ASN A 87 5.11 24.03 -16.05
CA ASN A 87 6.48 23.63 -16.43
C ASN A 87 6.66 22.14 -16.73
N THR A 88 5.72 21.28 -16.35
CA THR A 88 5.88 19.82 -16.47
C THR A 88 4.81 19.17 -17.33
N TYR A 89 3.57 19.66 -17.28
CA TYR A 89 2.47 19.10 -18.06
C TYR A 89 1.43 20.17 -18.44
N PRO A 90 1.75 21.09 -19.36
CA PRO A 90 0.90 22.24 -19.69
C PRO A 90 -0.52 21.85 -20.14
N ASP A 91 -0.60 20.81 -20.97
CA ASP A 91 -1.86 20.35 -21.57
C ASP A 91 -2.65 19.38 -20.65
N LEU A 92 -2.20 19.19 -19.40
CA LEU A 92 -2.80 18.23 -18.48
C LEU A 92 -4.31 18.44 -18.31
N ASN A 93 -4.73 19.70 -18.20
CA ASN A 93 -6.15 20.05 -18.04
C ASN A 93 -7.01 19.55 -19.20
N GLU A 94 -6.50 19.62 -20.44
CA GLU A 94 -7.19 19.13 -21.62
C GLU A 94 -7.20 17.60 -21.64
N VAL A 95 -6.04 16.97 -21.37
CA VAL A 95 -5.89 15.51 -21.34
C VAL A 95 -6.84 14.87 -20.32
N VAL A 96 -7.03 15.49 -19.16
CA VAL A 96 -7.86 14.95 -18.08
C VAL A 96 -9.25 15.58 -18.01
N ALA A 97 -9.63 16.47 -18.94
CA ALA A 97 -10.90 17.21 -18.89
C ALA A 97 -12.11 16.29 -18.74
N THR A 98 -12.17 15.24 -19.56
CA THR A 98 -13.25 14.24 -19.50
C THR A 98 -13.30 13.56 -18.13
N ARG A 99 -12.14 13.15 -17.59
CA ARG A 99 -12.09 12.49 -16.28
C ARG A 99 -12.45 13.45 -15.16
N LEU A 100 -11.94 14.67 -15.19
CA LEU A 100 -12.22 15.70 -14.19
C LEU A 100 -13.72 16.04 -14.16
N SER A 101 -14.38 16.08 -15.31
CA SER A 101 -15.84 16.28 -15.38
C SER A 101 -16.61 15.15 -14.68
N LEU A 102 -16.16 13.90 -14.80
CA LEU A 102 -16.74 12.76 -14.10
C LEU A 102 -16.51 12.86 -12.58
N GLU A 103 -15.31 13.24 -12.15
CA GLU A 103 -15.01 13.44 -10.72
C GLU A 103 -15.83 14.57 -10.10
N LEU A 104 -16.04 15.66 -10.83
CA LEU A 104 -16.90 16.76 -10.39
C LEU A 104 -18.36 16.29 -10.21
N LYS A 105 -18.87 15.44 -11.11
CA LYS A 105 -20.19 14.80 -10.92
C LYS A 105 -20.23 13.93 -9.67
N VAL A 106 -19.18 13.15 -9.41
CA VAL A 106 -19.09 12.30 -8.20
C VAL A 106 -19.14 13.13 -6.92
N LEU A 107 -18.49 14.30 -6.91
CA LEU A 107 -18.42 15.17 -5.73
C LEU A 107 -19.70 16.00 -5.52
N HIS A 108 -20.26 16.56 -6.58
CA HIS A 108 -21.34 17.56 -6.48
C HIS A 108 -22.73 17.01 -6.81
N THR A 109 -22.82 16.07 -7.76
CA THR A 109 -24.09 15.54 -8.26
C THR A 109 -24.06 14.01 -8.43
N PRO A 110 -23.71 13.23 -7.38
CA PRO A 110 -23.53 11.78 -7.52
C PRO A 110 -24.80 11.05 -8.00
N GLY A 111 -25.99 11.63 -7.80
CA GLY A 111 -27.27 11.09 -8.31
C GLY A 111 -27.47 11.24 -9.82
N GLN A 112 -26.64 12.01 -10.52
CA GLN A 112 -26.68 12.15 -11.98
C GLN A 112 -25.78 11.13 -12.71
N LEU A 113 -25.03 10.32 -11.97
CA LEU A 113 -24.23 9.25 -12.56
C LEU A 113 -25.15 8.14 -13.06
N THR A 114 -24.91 7.67 -14.28
CA THR A 114 -25.52 6.43 -14.75
C THR A 114 -25.07 5.26 -13.87
N ALA A 115 -25.85 4.18 -13.83
CA ALA A 115 -25.48 2.97 -13.07
C ALA A 115 -24.10 2.42 -13.47
N GLN A 116 -23.77 2.48 -14.77
CA GLN A 116 -22.48 2.03 -15.29
C GLN A 116 -21.32 2.95 -14.86
N GLU A 117 -21.48 4.28 -14.95
CA GLU A 117 -20.47 5.23 -14.49
C GLU A 117 -20.24 5.10 -12.99
N ARG A 118 -21.32 5.00 -12.20
CA ARG A 118 -21.25 4.80 -10.75
C ARG A 118 -20.45 3.55 -10.40
N GLN A 119 -20.75 2.44 -11.05
CA GLN A 119 -20.05 1.18 -10.83
C GLN A 119 -18.57 1.29 -11.22
N ALA A 120 -18.26 1.88 -12.37
CA ALA A 120 -16.87 2.08 -12.82
C ALA A 120 -16.06 2.94 -11.83
N VAL A 121 -16.61 4.05 -11.36
CA VAL A 121 -15.93 4.93 -10.39
C VAL A 121 -15.71 4.22 -9.05
N LEU A 122 -16.68 3.41 -8.60
CA LEU A 122 -16.48 2.58 -7.41
C LEU A 122 -15.32 1.61 -7.62
N PHE A 123 -15.31 0.84 -8.71
CA PHE A 123 -14.21 -0.08 -9.01
C PHE A 123 -12.84 0.60 -9.09
N ASP A 124 -12.76 1.77 -9.74
CA ASP A 124 -11.53 2.55 -9.89
C ASP A 124 -10.89 2.85 -8.52
N ALA A 125 -11.69 3.20 -7.50
CA ALA A 125 -11.19 3.49 -6.18
C ALA A 125 -10.48 2.26 -5.53
N PHE A 126 -11.02 1.07 -5.74
CA PHE A 126 -10.40 -0.17 -5.25
C PHE A 126 -9.17 -0.54 -6.09
N LEU A 127 -9.29 -0.48 -7.41
CA LEU A 127 -8.20 -0.84 -8.33
C LEU A 127 -6.99 0.09 -8.16
N ALA A 128 -7.20 1.39 -7.92
CA ALA A 128 -6.13 2.35 -7.66
C ALA A 128 -5.28 1.97 -6.43
N LEU A 129 -5.89 1.35 -5.41
CA LEU A 129 -5.22 0.93 -4.18
C LEU A 129 -4.75 -0.53 -4.20
N SER A 130 -5.26 -1.34 -5.13
CA SER A 130 -4.91 -2.76 -5.28
C SER A 130 -3.39 -2.99 -5.37
N PRO A 131 -2.60 -2.27 -6.22
CA PRO A 131 -1.15 -2.45 -6.27
C PRO A 131 -0.42 -2.21 -4.95
N LYS A 132 -0.97 -1.37 -4.06
CA LYS A 132 -0.41 -1.10 -2.73
C LYS A 132 -0.66 -2.27 -1.78
N VAL A 133 -1.84 -2.88 -1.87
CA VAL A 133 -2.20 -4.11 -1.13
C VAL A 133 -1.34 -5.28 -1.62
N GLU A 134 -1.23 -5.48 -2.93
CA GLU A 134 -0.45 -6.57 -3.51
C GLU A 134 1.01 -6.54 -3.05
N ARG A 135 1.67 -5.38 -3.20
CA ARG A 135 3.06 -5.17 -2.76
C ARG A 135 3.26 -5.42 -1.27
N HIS A 136 2.27 -5.09 -0.43
CA HIS A 136 2.35 -5.34 1.00
C HIS A 136 2.34 -6.84 1.29
N TYR A 137 1.47 -7.61 0.64
CA TYR A 137 1.34 -9.04 0.85
C TYR A 137 2.30 -9.90 0.01
N GLU A 138 3.07 -9.34 -0.90
CA GLU A 138 4.18 -10.00 -1.59
C GLU A 138 5.48 -10.00 -0.78
N SER A 139 5.63 -9.06 0.15
CA SER A 139 6.83 -8.92 0.97
C SER A 139 6.52 -9.17 2.44
N ILE A 140 7.30 -10.02 3.11
CA ILE A 140 7.24 -10.14 4.57
C ILE A 140 7.78 -8.84 5.15
N ARG A 141 6.87 -7.97 5.61
CA ARG A 141 7.22 -6.73 6.30
C ARG A 141 6.83 -6.85 7.76
N PHE A 142 7.83 -6.81 8.63
CA PHE A 142 7.61 -6.68 10.05
C PHE A 142 7.28 -5.22 10.36
N ASP A 143 6.09 -4.96 10.90
CA ASP A 143 5.81 -3.65 11.49
C ASP A 143 6.50 -3.53 12.86
N LEU A 144 6.67 -2.30 13.35
CA LEU A 144 7.36 -2.04 14.62
C LEU A 144 6.76 -2.83 15.78
N VAL A 145 5.43 -3.00 15.80
CA VAL A 145 4.75 -3.76 16.85
C VAL A 145 5.13 -5.24 16.79
N THR A 146 5.21 -5.84 15.59
CA THR A 146 5.66 -7.23 15.42
C THR A 146 7.12 -7.38 15.82
N ILE A 147 7.99 -6.44 15.45
CA ILE A 147 9.41 -6.44 15.86
C ILE A 147 9.51 -6.39 17.39
N LEU A 148 8.80 -5.46 18.04
CA LEU A 148 8.80 -5.31 19.49
C LEU A 148 8.27 -6.57 20.20
N SER A 149 7.21 -7.19 19.65
CA SER A 149 6.69 -8.47 20.16
C SER A 149 7.73 -9.58 20.07
N ILE A 150 8.43 -9.72 18.94
CA ILE A 150 9.48 -10.74 18.76
C ILE A 150 10.62 -10.52 19.76
N VAL A 151 11.10 -9.27 19.88
CA VAL A 151 12.18 -8.92 20.83
C VAL A 151 11.73 -9.22 22.27
N SER A 152 10.52 -8.81 22.65
CA SER A 152 9.98 -9.08 23.99
C SER A 152 9.86 -10.58 24.26
N SER A 153 9.46 -11.38 23.28
CA SER A 153 9.37 -12.85 23.45
C SER A 153 10.75 -13.50 23.61
N ILE A 154 11.77 -13.03 22.88
CA ILE A 154 13.16 -13.51 23.02
C ILE A 154 13.70 -13.17 24.41
N VAL A 155 13.49 -11.94 24.87
CA VAL A 155 13.90 -11.51 26.21
C VAL A 155 13.22 -12.37 27.28
N LEU A 156 11.92 -12.66 27.14
CA LEU A 156 11.21 -13.53 28.08
C LEU A 156 11.78 -14.96 28.11
N LEU A 157 12.16 -15.52 26.95
CA LEU A 157 12.78 -16.85 26.86
C LEU A 157 14.12 -16.92 27.60
N MET A 158 14.88 -15.83 27.69
CA MET A 158 16.15 -15.82 28.41
C MET A 158 15.98 -16.05 29.92
N PHE A 159 14.82 -15.72 30.49
CA PHE A 159 14.53 -15.92 31.91
C PHE A 159 13.94 -17.30 32.23
N VAL A 160 13.54 -18.07 31.21
CA VAL A 160 12.92 -19.40 31.40
C VAL A 160 13.83 -20.39 32.16
N PRO A 161 15.14 -20.53 31.85
CA PRO A 161 16.01 -21.48 32.56
C PRO A 161 16.07 -21.22 34.07
N ASP A 162 16.26 -19.96 34.47
CA ASP A 162 16.38 -19.59 35.88
C ASP A 162 15.08 -19.88 36.64
N THR A 163 13.94 -19.61 36.02
CA THR A 163 12.62 -19.93 36.61
C THR A 163 12.35 -21.44 36.66
N ALA A 164 12.76 -22.19 35.63
CA ALA A 164 12.56 -23.63 35.55
C ALA A 164 13.37 -24.35 36.65
N ARG A 165 14.63 -23.94 36.85
CA ARG A 165 15.50 -24.49 37.92
C ARG A 165 14.96 -24.23 39.32
N LEU A 166 14.31 -23.09 39.54
CA LEU A 166 13.74 -22.74 40.84
C LEU A 166 12.47 -23.54 41.17
N ILE A 167 11.64 -23.82 40.17
CA ILE A 167 10.29 -24.36 40.37
C ILE A 167 10.23 -25.88 40.16
N ALA A 168 10.90 -26.38 39.12
CA ALA A 168 10.79 -27.77 38.67
C ALA A 168 12.09 -28.23 37.97
N PRO A 169 13.19 -28.44 38.73
CA PRO A 169 14.51 -28.71 38.18
C PRO A 169 14.56 -30.00 37.35
N ASP A 170 13.75 -31.01 37.69
CA ASP A 170 13.69 -32.27 36.95
C ASP A 170 13.07 -32.15 35.55
N TYR A 171 12.42 -31.02 35.24
CA TYR A 171 11.69 -30.78 33.99
C TYR A 171 12.23 -29.59 33.18
N GLU A 172 13.49 -29.17 33.40
CA GLU A 172 14.10 -28.00 32.73
C GLU A 172 13.97 -28.11 31.19
N GLY A 173 14.17 -29.32 30.64
CA GLY A 173 14.07 -29.59 29.21
C GLY A 173 12.66 -29.45 28.65
N GLU A 174 11.66 -30.07 29.28
CA GLU A 174 10.27 -30.01 28.82
C GLU A 174 9.71 -28.58 28.94
N ILE A 175 10.04 -27.86 30.01
CA ILE A 175 9.63 -26.47 30.21
C ILE A 175 10.20 -25.57 29.12
N MET A 176 11.49 -25.73 28.77
CA MET A 176 12.13 -24.96 27.71
C MET A 176 11.47 -25.22 26.34
N ILE A 177 11.23 -26.49 26.00
CA ILE A 177 10.57 -26.86 24.74
C ILE A 177 9.14 -26.26 24.69
N GLY A 178 8.39 -26.37 25.78
CA GLY A 178 7.06 -25.77 25.91
C GLY A 178 7.08 -24.26 25.72
N ALA A 179 8.01 -23.56 26.36
CA ALA A 179 8.15 -22.11 26.23
C ALA A 179 8.49 -21.69 24.79
N ILE A 180 9.39 -22.41 24.11
CA ILE A 180 9.73 -22.16 22.70
C ILE A 180 8.49 -22.36 21.81
N ALA A 181 7.72 -23.43 22.02
CA ALA A 181 6.51 -23.69 21.25
C ALA A 181 5.46 -22.58 21.43
N VAL A 182 5.26 -22.11 22.67
CA VAL A 182 4.34 -20.99 22.98
C VAL A 182 4.80 -19.70 22.28
N VAL A 183 6.09 -19.37 22.34
CA VAL A 183 6.63 -18.19 21.65
C VAL A 183 6.50 -18.29 20.13
N ALA A 184 6.78 -19.47 19.55
CA ALA A 184 6.61 -19.69 18.12
C ALA A 184 5.16 -19.49 17.68
N LEU A 185 4.19 -20.04 18.43
CA LEU A 185 2.76 -19.84 18.19
C LEU A 185 2.36 -18.37 18.30
N PHE A 186 2.87 -17.67 19.31
CA PHE A 186 2.61 -16.25 19.50
C PHE A 186 3.15 -15.40 18.33
N ILE A 187 4.37 -15.66 17.85
CA ILE A 187 4.94 -14.96 16.69
C ILE A 187 4.11 -15.24 15.42
N CYS A 188 3.72 -16.49 15.17
CA CYS A 188 2.84 -16.86 14.06
C CYS A 188 1.51 -16.10 14.12
N PHE A 189 0.89 -16.00 15.30
CA PHE A 189 -0.33 -15.24 15.52
C PHE A 189 -0.15 -13.74 15.23
N GLN A 190 0.96 -13.14 15.69
CA GLN A 190 1.27 -11.73 15.44
C GLN A 190 1.47 -11.45 13.94
N LEU A 191 2.16 -12.35 13.22
CA LEU A 191 2.34 -12.24 11.78
C LEU A 191 1.02 -12.33 11.02
N TYR A 192 0.15 -13.27 11.41
CA TYR A 192 -1.19 -13.39 10.85
C TYR A 192 -2.00 -12.10 11.05
N ARG A 193 -1.93 -11.49 12.24
CA ARG A 193 -2.67 -10.27 12.58
C ARG A 193 -2.09 -9.00 11.97
N SER A 194 -0.79 -8.98 11.65
CA SER A 194 -0.09 -7.82 11.06
C SER A 194 -0.76 -7.32 9.77
N GLY A 195 -1.12 -8.23 8.86
CA GLY A 195 -1.82 -7.86 7.61
C GLY A 195 -3.17 -7.19 7.86
N GLY A 196 -3.92 -7.63 8.87
CA GLY A 196 -5.18 -6.99 9.26
C GLY A 196 -4.99 -5.55 9.74
N ARG A 197 -3.95 -5.28 10.53
CA ARG A 197 -3.62 -3.91 10.98
C ARG A 197 -3.26 -3.00 9.82
N PHE A 198 -2.52 -3.50 8.84
CA PHE A 198 -2.19 -2.74 7.63
C PHE A 198 -3.46 -2.34 6.87
N MET A 199 -4.36 -3.29 6.62
CA MET A 199 -5.63 -3.01 5.96
C MET A 199 -6.42 -1.94 6.72
N GLN A 200 -6.64 -2.14 8.02
CA GLN A 200 -7.40 -1.22 8.88
C GLN A 200 -6.81 0.18 8.97
N LYS A 201 -5.48 0.31 9.08
CA LYS A 201 -4.84 1.61 9.31
C LYS A 201 -4.50 2.37 8.03
N LYS A 202 -4.32 1.69 6.90
CA LYS A 202 -3.75 2.31 5.68
C LYS A 202 -4.62 2.16 4.44
N ILE A 203 -5.45 1.12 4.33
CA ILE A 203 -6.23 0.85 3.12
C ILE A 203 -7.68 1.23 3.34
N ILE A 204 -8.32 0.74 4.40
CA ILE A 204 -9.75 0.99 4.66
C ILE A 204 -10.07 2.49 4.72
N PRO A 205 -9.31 3.36 5.43
CA PRO A 205 -9.60 4.79 5.46
C PRO A 205 -9.49 5.43 4.07
N GLN A 206 -8.49 5.05 3.28
CA GLN A 206 -8.28 5.61 1.94
C GLN A 206 -9.39 5.20 0.98
N VAL A 207 -9.83 3.93 1.04
CA VAL A 207 -10.96 3.44 0.24
C VAL A 207 -12.25 4.14 0.68
N ALA A 208 -12.50 4.21 1.98
CA ALA A 208 -13.68 4.85 2.54
C ALA A 208 -13.78 6.31 2.11
N ASP A 209 -12.70 7.08 2.26
CA ASP A 209 -12.64 8.48 1.82
C ASP A 209 -12.88 8.61 0.31
N ALA A 210 -12.31 7.70 -0.49
CA ALA A 210 -12.49 7.72 -1.94
C ALA A 210 -13.95 7.46 -2.35
N ILE A 211 -14.66 6.53 -1.70
CA ILE A 211 -16.03 6.14 -2.10
C ILE A 211 -17.15 6.82 -1.31
N ARG A 212 -16.84 7.52 -0.20
CA ARG A 212 -17.81 8.24 0.64
C ARG A 212 -18.76 9.16 -0.14
N PRO A 213 -18.31 9.94 -1.16
CA PRO A 213 -19.22 10.79 -1.93
C PRO A 213 -20.32 10.02 -2.67
N LEU A 214 -20.07 8.76 -3.02
CA LEU A 214 -21.00 7.93 -3.77
C LEU A 214 -22.06 7.28 -2.86
N ARG A 215 -21.85 7.24 -1.53
CA ARG A 215 -22.73 6.54 -0.58
C ARG A 215 -23.09 5.13 -1.08
N PRO A 216 -22.10 4.24 -1.22
CA PRO A 216 -22.33 2.92 -1.79
C PRO A 216 -23.26 2.08 -0.92
N GLY A 217 -24.14 1.31 -1.55
CA GLY A 217 -24.97 0.33 -0.85
C GLY A 217 -24.17 -0.93 -0.49
N ASP A 218 -24.67 -1.69 0.49
CA ASP A 218 -24.07 -2.95 0.92
C ASP A 218 -23.90 -3.95 -0.24
N ASP A 219 -24.90 -4.05 -1.12
CA ASP A 219 -24.87 -4.98 -2.24
C ASP A 219 -23.86 -4.56 -3.31
N GLU A 220 -23.68 -3.25 -3.55
CA GLU A 220 -22.66 -2.73 -4.46
C GLU A 220 -21.25 -3.09 -3.95
N LEU A 221 -21.01 -2.92 -2.64
CA LEU A 221 -19.74 -3.26 -2.01
C LEU A 221 -19.46 -4.76 -2.05
N ARG A 222 -20.47 -5.60 -1.79
CA ARG A 222 -20.34 -7.06 -1.90
C ARG A 222 -19.95 -7.48 -3.31
N PHE A 223 -20.68 -6.97 -4.30
CA PHE A 223 -20.41 -7.24 -5.70
C PHE A 223 -18.95 -6.90 -6.06
N ILE A 224 -18.49 -5.69 -5.73
CA ILE A 224 -17.12 -5.26 -6.03
C ILE A 224 -16.08 -6.17 -5.38
N LEU A 225 -16.25 -6.50 -4.10
CA LEU A 225 -15.31 -7.36 -3.37
C LEU A 225 -15.27 -8.78 -3.93
N GLU A 226 -16.43 -9.32 -4.31
CA GLU A 226 -16.53 -10.63 -4.96
C GLU A 226 -15.86 -10.62 -6.33
N THR A 227 -16.11 -9.61 -7.16
CA THR A 227 -15.44 -9.45 -8.46
C THR A 227 -13.92 -9.33 -8.30
N LEU A 228 -13.44 -8.51 -7.37
CA LEU A 228 -12.00 -8.40 -7.09
C LEU A 228 -11.40 -9.74 -6.65
N LYS A 229 -12.13 -10.51 -5.83
CA LYS A 229 -11.71 -11.85 -5.40
C LYS A 229 -11.66 -12.83 -6.58
N GLN A 230 -12.64 -12.81 -7.48
CA GLN A 230 -12.68 -13.63 -8.69
C GLN A 230 -11.48 -13.33 -9.60
N HIS A 231 -11.12 -12.05 -9.73
CA HIS A 231 -9.93 -11.61 -10.47
C HIS A 231 -8.61 -11.73 -9.69
N LYS A 232 -8.62 -12.44 -8.55
CA LYS A 232 -7.44 -12.74 -7.72
C LYS A 232 -6.73 -11.51 -7.13
N HIS A 233 -7.41 -10.37 -7.03
CA HIS A 233 -6.90 -9.25 -6.25
C HIS A 233 -7.01 -9.58 -4.75
N LYS A 234 -5.87 -9.53 -4.04
CA LYS A 234 -5.80 -9.75 -2.59
C LYS A 234 -6.71 -8.80 -1.83
N MET A 235 -6.95 -7.60 -2.37
CA MET A 235 -7.90 -6.65 -1.80
C MET A 235 -9.30 -7.27 -1.58
N GLY A 236 -9.83 -8.04 -2.54
CA GLY A 236 -11.14 -8.68 -2.43
C GLY A 236 -11.21 -9.80 -1.38
N SER A 237 -10.08 -10.41 -1.01
CA SER A 237 -10.02 -11.45 0.02
C SER A 237 -9.59 -10.96 1.41
N LYS A 238 -8.85 -9.83 1.48
CA LYS A 238 -8.28 -9.29 2.71
C LYS A 238 -9.07 -8.13 3.30
N LEU A 239 -9.83 -7.40 2.48
CA LEU A 239 -10.67 -6.31 2.95
C LEU A 239 -11.95 -6.88 3.56
N LYS A 240 -12.21 -6.53 4.82
CA LYS A 240 -13.42 -6.96 5.53
C LYS A 240 -14.52 -5.93 5.35
N MET A 241 -15.60 -6.32 4.71
CA MET A 241 -16.74 -5.45 4.43
C MET A 241 -17.28 -4.75 5.68
N LYS A 242 -17.43 -5.46 6.81
CA LYS A 242 -17.87 -4.87 8.09
C LYS A 242 -17.00 -3.71 8.56
N GLU A 243 -15.68 -3.82 8.36
CA GLU A 243 -14.73 -2.78 8.77
C GLU A 243 -14.77 -1.57 7.82
N LEU A 244 -15.06 -1.79 6.53
CA LEU A 244 -15.26 -0.71 5.56
C LEU A 244 -16.56 0.05 5.82
N ILE A 245 -17.67 -0.67 6.00
CA ILE A 245 -18.98 -0.06 6.32
C ILE A 245 -18.90 0.79 7.59
N ALA A 246 -18.15 0.34 8.60
CA ALA A 246 -17.95 1.10 9.83
C ALA A 246 -17.19 2.44 9.65
N GLN A 247 -16.58 2.70 8.49
CA GLN A 247 -15.84 3.93 8.20
C GLN A 247 -16.50 4.82 7.12
N LEU A 248 -17.59 4.37 6.51
CA LEU A 248 -18.35 5.12 5.51
C LEU A 248 -19.30 6.10 6.19
#